data_AF-A0A0R1QFE3-F1
#
_entry.id   AF-A0A0R1QFE3-F1
#
_cell.length_a   1.000
_cell.length_b   1.000
_cell.length_c   1.000
_cell.angle_alpha   90.00
_cell.angle_beta   90.00
_cell.angle_gamma   90.00
#
_symmetry.space_group_name_H-M   'P 1'
#
loop_
_entity.id
_entity.type
_entity.pdbx_description
1 polymer ?
#
loop_
_entity_poly.entity_id
_entity_poly.type
_entity_poly.pdbx_seq_one_letter_code
_entity_poly.pdbx_strand_id
1 'polypeptide(L)'
;MAIRSRGRYWLQARIIDVQRLGFILPDGRFQELNVMIVGALNFVRVGTHIPLGWPPQTVFAEFNAEFLRAPGQMGYAKPIAMDGFLVRAYLVEGWRDREFVQQSQAKVQQLVSDNLKAWLDGEHHPKIPNWANQVSSLQQAIDAYRQKGIGLEPIFARLEKLFAHAGKRQQQRVKKMITHNWRLIAAFDRKLAARFPTGYLLREVRHVTHFMYGDERDLALKLVSNDPGLMKQADYLTQIHQQLADSKAQQVTLGLPFYNPHWLATQLEFHRAVWKLDQLKEFHLGGN
;
A
#
# COMPACT_ATOMS: atom_id res chain seq x y z
N MET A 1 0.87 -8.95 -12.40
CA MET A 1 -0.03 -8.10 -11.62
C MET A 1 0.69 -6.80 -11.47
N ALA A 2 0.50 -5.91 -12.44
CA ALA A 2 0.46 -4.50 -12.10
C ALA A 2 -0.64 -4.41 -11.04
N ILE A 3 -0.24 -4.50 -9.77
CA ILE A 3 -1.14 -4.37 -8.63
C ILE A 3 -1.53 -2.90 -8.60
N ARG A 4 -2.41 -2.57 -9.53
CA ARG A 4 -3.18 -1.35 -9.54
C ARG A 4 -4.29 -1.64 -8.53
N SER A 5 -4.35 -0.86 -7.45
CA SER A 5 -5.68 -0.46 -7.01
C SER A 5 -6.33 0.15 -8.26
N ARG A 6 -7.29 -0.57 -8.87
CA ARG A 6 -7.94 -0.11 -10.11
C ARG A 6 -8.95 1.01 -9.83
N GLY A 7 -9.23 1.30 -8.56
CA GLY A 7 -10.11 2.35 -8.11
C GLY A 7 -9.42 3.26 -7.12
N ARG A 8 -9.75 4.55 -7.21
CA ARG A 8 -9.45 5.51 -6.15
C ARG A 8 -10.39 5.29 -4.98
N TYR A 9 -9.87 5.55 -3.79
CA TYR A 9 -10.60 5.46 -2.54
C TYR A 9 -10.61 6.83 -1.90
N TRP A 10 -11.80 7.29 -1.54
CA TRP A 10 -11.98 8.35 -0.56
C TRP A 10 -11.79 7.78 0.83
N LEU A 11 -10.98 8.45 1.64
CA LEU A 11 -10.65 8.06 3.00
C LEU A 11 -11.06 9.18 3.93
N GLN A 12 -11.78 8.85 5.00
CA GLN A 12 -11.95 9.71 6.16
C GLN A 12 -11.20 9.09 7.33
N ALA A 13 -10.34 9.86 7.97
CA ALA A 13 -9.41 9.35 8.96
C ALA A 13 -9.08 10.39 10.03
N ARG A 14 -8.31 9.98 11.03
CA ARG A 14 -7.67 10.88 12.00
C ARG A 14 -6.16 10.80 11.85
N ILE A 15 -5.49 11.95 11.89
CA ILE A 15 -4.02 12.02 11.83
C ILE A 15 -3.43 11.44 13.11
N ILE A 16 -2.50 10.49 12.99
CA ILE A 16 -1.80 9.87 14.11
C ILE A 16 -0.35 10.35 14.15
N ASP A 17 0.31 10.38 12.99
CA ASP A 17 1.71 10.80 12.91
C ASP A 17 2.09 11.27 11.50
N VAL A 18 3.29 11.82 11.38
CA VAL A 18 3.99 11.97 10.10
C VAL A 18 5.38 11.40 10.30
N GLN A 19 5.88 10.59 9.35
CA GLN A 19 7.23 10.01 9.42
C GLN A 19 7.78 9.75 8.01
N ARG A 20 9.10 9.60 7.91
CA ARG A 20 9.75 9.04 6.72
C ARG A 20 9.93 7.54 6.90
N LEU A 21 9.29 6.74 6.05
CA LEU A 21 9.29 5.28 6.14
C LEU A 21 9.73 4.63 4.82
N GLY A 22 10.37 3.47 4.94
CA GLY A 22 10.72 2.61 3.80
C GLY A 22 9.59 1.65 3.46
N PHE A 23 9.27 1.53 2.18
CA PHE A 23 8.23 0.65 1.67
C PHE A 23 8.74 -0.24 0.54
N ILE A 24 8.30 -1.49 0.55
CA ILE A 24 8.33 -2.34 -0.64
C ILE A 24 6.93 -2.34 -1.24
N LEU A 25 6.84 -1.84 -2.46
CA LEU A 25 5.62 -1.83 -3.23
C LEU A 25 5.29 -3.22 -3.77
N PRO A 26 4.04 -3.47 -4.19
CA PRO A 26 3.66 -4.77 -4.75
C PRO A 26 4.44 -5.19 -6.01
N ASP A 27 5.03 -4.24 -6.72
CA ASP A 27 5.90 -4.49 -7.87
C ASP A 27 7.35 -4.83 -7.46
N GLY A 28 7.63 -4.89 -6.16
CA GLY A 28 8.93 -5.18 -5.56
C GLY A 28 9.85 -3.96 -5.46
N ARG A 29 9.44 -2.78 -5.94
CA ARG A 29 10.27 -1.58 -5.82
C ARG A 29 10.31 -1.09 -4.39
N PHE A 30 11.52 -0.79 -3.93
CA PHE A 30 11.76 -0.09 -2.69
C PHE A 30 11.60 1.43 -2.90
N GLN A 31 10.89 2.08 -1.99
CA GLN A 31 10.75 3.53 -1.95
C GLN A 31 10.75 4.03 -0.51
N GLU A 32 11.55 5.05 -0.23
CA GLU A 32 11.39 5.85 0.98
C GLU A 32 10.42 6.98 0.70
N LEU A 33 9.42 7.13 1.56
CA LEU A 33 8.38 8.14 1.41
C LEU A 33 8.20 8.87 2.74
N ASN A 34 8.05 10.19 2.65
CA ASN A 34 7.40 10.92 3.73
C ASN A 34 5.92 10.54 3.69
N VAL A 35 5.39 10.05 4.80
CA VAL A 35 4.02 9.58 4.91
C VAL A 35 3.33 10.19 6.10
N MET A 36 2.04 10.44 5.92
CA MET A 36 1.13 10.70 7.01
C MET A 36 0.54 9.37 7.47
N ILE A 37 0.68 9.07 8.76
CA ILE A 37 0.07 7.90 9.39
C ILE A 37 -1.32 8.33 9.87
N VAL A 38 -2.35 7.67 9.37
CA VAL A 38 -3.74 7.99 9.70
C VAL A 38 -4.49 6.75 10.20
N GLY A 39 -5.32 6.93 11.22
CA GLY A 39 -6.30 5.95 11.66
C GLY A 39 -7.55 6.08 10.80
N ALA A 40 -7.73 5.20 9.82
CA ALA A 40 -8.83 5.25 8.88
C ALA A 40 -10.16 4.89 9.54
N LEU A 41 -11.11 5.81 9.50
CA LEU A 41 -12.46 5.62 10.05
C LEU A 41 -13.42 5.07 9.00
N ASN A 42 -13.29 5.49 7.73
CA ASN A 42 -14.11 5.04 6.62
C ASN A 42 -13.32 5.05 5.31
N PHE A 43 -13.61 4.08 4.44
CA PHE A 43 -13.17 4.08 3.04
C PHE A 43 -14.38 4.03 2.12
N VAL A 44 -14.30 4.69 0.97
CA VAL A 44 -15.33 4.63 -0.06
C VAL A 44 -14.59 4.54 -1.38
N ARG A 45 -14.76 3.44 -2.12
CA ARG A 45 -14.30 3.45 -3.52
C ARG A 45 -15.10 4.53 -4.24
N VAL A 46 -14.44 5.46 -4.91
CA VAL A 46 -15.13 6.57 -5.59
C VAL A 46 -16.24 6.03 -6.49
N GLY A 47 -17.50 6.40 -6.20
CA GLY A 47 -18.70 5.89 -6.86
C GLY A 47 -19.46 4.75 -6.15
N THR A 48 -18.99 4.25 -5.01
CA THR A 48 -19.63 3.17 -4.24
C THR A 48 -19.36 3.30 -2.74
N HIS A 49 -20.39 3.46 -1.90
CA HIS A 49 -20.27 3.43 -0.44
C HIS A 49 -20.03 2.00 0.06
N ILE A 50 -18.87 1.77 0.69
CA ILE A 50 -18.57 0.51 1.39
C ILE A 50 -18.00 0.90 2.75
N PRO A 51 -18.81 1.00 3.81
CA PRO A 51 -18.28 1.28 5.14
C PRO A 51 -17.30 0.16 5.52
N LEU A 52 -16.10 0.52 5.96
CA LEU A 52 -15.26 -0.42 6.69
C LEU A 52 -15.77 -0.40 8.13
N GLY A 53 -16.30 -1.54 8.56
CA GLY A 53 -16.72 -1.72 9.94
C GLY A 53 -15.54 -1.46 10.87
N TRP A 54 -15.83 -0.84 12.01
CA TRP A 54 -14.93 -0.75 13.14
C TRP A 54 -14.22 -2.09 13.40
N PRO A 55 -12.90 -2.10 13.61
CA PRO A 55 -12.06 -0.99 14.07
C PRO A 55 -11.36 -0.20 12.95
N PRO A 56 -10.80 0.98 13.29
CA PRO A 56 -9.99 1.76 12.36
C PRO A 56 -8.74 0.99 11.90
N GLN A 57 -8.44 1.00 10.60
CA GLN A 57 -7.19 0.45 10.06
C GLN A 57 -6.15 1.56 9.94
N THR A 58 -4.88 1.25 10.24
CA THR A 58 -3.80 2.23 10.00
C THR A 58 -3.47 2.29 8.52
N VAL A 59 -3.49 3.50 7.96
CA VAL A 59 -3.13 3.79 6.58
C VAL A 59 -1.96 4.76 6.56
N PHE A 60 -1.02 4.51 5.67
CA PHE A 60 0.06 5.43 5.35
C PHE A 60 -0.37 6.20 4.10
N ALA A 61 -0.47 7.52 4.17
CA ALA A 61 -0.79 8.35 3.02
C ALA A 61 0.49 9.03 2.52
N GLU A 62 0.78 8.93 1.22
CA GLU A 62 1.92 9.61 0.59
C GLU A 62 1.80 11.12 0.79
N PHE A 63 2.78 11.71 1.50
CA PHE A 63 2.80 13.16 1.70
C PHE A 63 3.19 13.84 0.38
N ASN A 64 2.37 14.79 -0.08
CA ASN A 64 2.59 15.54 -1.30
C ASN A 64 2.12 17.01 -1.16
N ALA A 65 2.18 17.78 -2.26
CA ALA A 65 1.84 19.20 -2.26
C ALA A 65 0.37 19.49 -1.92
N GLU A 66 -0.54 18.52 -1.97
CA GLU A 66 -1.95 18.73 -1.63
C GLU A 66 -2.11 19.04 -0.15
N PHE A 67 -1.26 18.48 0.71
CA PHE A 67 -1.22 18.82 2.14
C PHE A 67 -0.74 20.25 2.40
N LEU A 68 0.09 20.82 1.51
CA LEU A 68 0.54 22.21 1.61
C LEU A 68 -0.56 23.20 1.20
N ARG A 69 -1.47 22.77 0.32
CA ARG A 69 -2.56 23.61 -0.21
C ARG A 69 -3.81 23.57 0.65
N ALA A 70 -3.95 22.53 1.47
CA ALA A 70 -5.13 22.34 2.30
C ALA A 70 -5.18 23.44 3.39
N PRO A 71 -6.27 24.22 3.45
CA PRO A 71 -6.42 25.23 4.50
C PRO A 71 -6.63 24.56 5.86
N GLY A 72 -6.08 25.19 6.91
CA GLY A 72 -6.19 24.72 8.28
C GLY A 72 -4.95 23.96 8.77
N GLN A 73 -4.86 23.82 10.09
CA GLN A 73 -3.67 23.30 10.75
C GLN A 73 -3.67 21.77 10.76
N MET A 74 -2.50 21.13 10.78
CA MET A 74 -2.43 19.69 11.03
C MET A 74 -2.20 19.43 12.51
N GLY A 75 -2.87 18.43 13.08
CA GLY A 75 -2.76 18.16 14.51
C GLY A 75 -3.05 16.71 14.80
N TYR A 76 -2.58 16.26 15.95
CA TYR A 76 -2.80 14.88 16.37
C TYR A 76 -4.30 14.65 16.58
N ALA A 77 -4.76 13.46 16.18
CA ALA A 77 -6.16 13.04 16.12
C ALA A 77 -7.07 13.87 15.17
N LYS A 78 -6.52 14.83 14.41
CA LYS A 78 -7.32 15.73 13.56
C LYS A 78 -8.06 14.97 12.45
N PRO A 79 -9.37 15.18 12.27
CA PRO A 79 -10.10 14.61 11.15
C PRO A 79 -9.57 15.15 9.82
N ILE A 80 -9.35 14.22 8.91
CA ILE A 80 -8.87 14.49 7.56
C ILE A 80 -9.65 13.63 6.58
N ALA A 81 -9.94 14.20 5.42
CA ALA A 81 -10.39 13.44 4.27
C ALA A 81 -9.47 13.67 3.08
N MET A 82 -9.31 12.62 2.27
CA MET A 82 -8.45 12.62 1.08
C MET A 82 -8.84 11.48 0.15
N ASP A 83 -8.43 11.52 -1.12
CA ASP A 83 -8.49 10.36 -2.00
C ASP A 83 -7.16 9.96 -2.61
N GLY A 84 -7.06 8.70 -3.02
CA GLY A 84 -5.89 8.19 -3.71
C GLY A 84 -6.03 6.72 -4.10
N PHE A 85 -4.94 6.12 -4.54
CA PHE A 85 -4.88 4.69 -4.87
C PHE A 85 -4.36 3.90 -3.68
N LEU A 86 -5.19 3.03 -3.13
CA LEU A 86 -4.83 2.21 -1.98
C LEU A 86 -4.04 0.97 -2.44
N VAL A 87 -2.76 0.90 -2.11
CA VAL A 87 -1.91 -0.24 -2.40
C VAL A 87 -1.45 -0.92 -1.13
N ARG A 88 -1.36 -2.25 -1.14
CA ARG A 88 -0.67 -2.98 -0.07
C ARG A 88 0.84 -2.74 -0.21
N ALA A 89 1.52 -2.50 0.89
CA ALA A 89 2.98 -2.37 0.90
C ALA A 89 3.56 -3.08 2.13
N TYR A 90 4.85 -3.39 2.09
CA TYR A 90 5.57 -3.93 3.23
C TYR A 90 6.46 -2.84 3.83
N LEU A 91 6.38 -2.64 5.14
CA LEU A 91 7.24 -1.72 5.87
C LEU A 91 8.61 -2.36 6.07
N VAL A 92 9.67 -1.59 5.87
CA VAL A 92 11.06 -2.03 6.03
C VAL A 92 11.89 -1.00 6.78
N GLU A 93 12.86 -1.48 7.56
CA GLU A 93 13.58 -0.66 8.53
C GLU A 93 14.97 -0.24 8.04
N GLY A 94 15.52 -0.90 7.00
CA GLY A 94 16.82 -0.51 6.48
C GLY A 94 17.37 -1.30 5.29
N TRP A 95 18.65 -1.07 5.01
CA TRP A 95 19.34 -1.58 3.82
C TRP A 95 19.40 -3.12 3.73
N ARG A 96 19.47 -3.82 4.87
CA ARG A 96 19.49 -5.29 4.93
C ARG A 96 18.18 -5.90 4.44
N ASP A 97 17.05 -5.28 4.77
CA ASP A 97 15.73 -5.73 4.32
C ASP A 97 15.56 -5.51 2.82
N ARG A 98 16.04 -4.38 2.33
CA ARG A 98 16.10 -4.08 0.89
C ARG A 98 16.92 -5.14 0.16
N GLU A 99 18.11 -5.47 0.66
CA GLU A 99 18.98 -6.47 0.03
C GLU A 99 18.31 -7.85 0.02
N PHE A 100 17.71 -8.28 1.14
CA PHE A 100 16.98 -9.54 1.21
C PHE A 100 15.85 -9.63 0.17
N VAL A 101 15.08 -8.55 -0.01
CA VAL A 101 13.98 -8.51 -0.96
C VAL A 101 14.48 -8.50 -2.39
N GLN A 102 15.52 -7.73 -2.70
CA GLN A 102 16.13 -7.72 -4.04
C GLN A 102 16.68 -9.10 -4.42
N GLN A 103 17.42 -9.75 -3.51
CA GLN A 103 17.94 -11.10 -3.73
C GLN A 103 16.82 -12.13 -3.90
N SER A 104 15.77 -12.03 -3.07
CA SER A 104 14.66 -12.98 -3.13
C SER A 104 13.77 -12.77 -4.37
N GLN A 105 13.56 -11.51 -4.78
CA GLN A 105 12.87 -11.16 -6.02
C GLN A 105 13.66 -11.67 -7.24
N ALA A 106 14.99 -11.48 -7.27
CA ALA A 106 15.85 -12.00 -8.33
C ALA A 106 15.77 -13.53 -8.44
N LYS A 107 15.81 -14.24 -7.30
CA LYS A 107 15.66 -15.71 -7.27
C LYS A 107 14.30 -16.17 -7.81
N VAL A 108 13.22 -15.48 -7.46
CA VAL A 108 11.87 -15.80 -7.94
C VAL A 108 11.72 -15.50 -9.42
N GLN A 109 12.22 -14.35 -9.88
CA GLN A 109 12.24 -13.99 -11.30
C GLN A 109 13.02 -15.01 -12.12
N GLN A 110 14.18 -15.44 -11.62
CA GLN A 110 14.98 -16.49 -12.25
C GLN A 110 14.19 -17.81 -12.31
N LEU A 111 13.67 -18.29 -11.19
CA LEU A 111 12.91 -19.54 -11.13
C LEU A 111 11.70 -19.55 -12.07
N VAL A 112 10.92 -18.46 -12.10
CA VAL A 112 9.76 -18.32 -12.99
C VAL A 112 10.20 -18.29 -14.45
N SER A 113 11.29 -17.57 -14.77
CA SER A 113 11.81 -17.49 -16.13
C SER A 113 12.30 -18.85 -16.63
N ASP A 114 13.08 -19.55 -15.80
CA ASP A 114 13.65 -20.87 -16.13
C ASP A 114 12.53 -21.89 -16.30
N ASN A 115 11.50 -21.87 -15.44
CA ASN A 115 10.31 -22.71 -15.60
C ASN A 115 9.58 -22.42 -16.91
N LEU A 116 9.33 -21.15 -17.23
CA LEU A 116 8.64 -20.77 -18.48
C LEU A 116 9.41 -21.21 -19.72
N LYS A 117 10.73 -21.03 -19.73
CA LYS A 117 11.59 -21.48 -20.83
C LYS A 117 11.59 -23.00 -20.97
N ALA A 118 11.84 -23.72 -19.88
CA ALA A 118 11.83 -25.19 -19.89
C ALA A 118 10.48 -25.76 -20.35
N TRP A 119 9.38 -25.13 -19.95
CA TRP A 119 8.05 -25.52 -20.43
C TRP A 119 7.86 -25.23 -21.92
N LEU A 120 8.30 -24.06 -22.41
CA LEU A 120 8.22 -23.73 -23.83
C LEU A 120 9.02 -24.73 -24.67
N ASP A 121 10.25 -25.04 -24.27
CA ASP A 121 11.15 -25.95 -24.99
C ASP A 121 10.62 -27.39 -25.00
N GLY A 122 9.90 -27.80 -23.94
CA GLY A 122 9.28 -29.14 -23.83
C GLY A 122 7.87 -29.26 -24.42
N GLU A 123 7.28 -28.19 -24.93
CA GLU A 123 5.91 -28.18 -25.44
C GLU A 123 5.85 -28.52 -26.94
N HIS A 124 4.77 -29.15 -27.38
CA HIS A 124 4.59 -29.44 -28.80
C HIS A 124 4.22 -28.15 -29.55
N HIS A 125 5.04 -27.77 -30.51
CA HIS A 125 4.87 -26.54 -31.28
C HIS A 125 4.00 -26.76 -32.54
N PRO A 126 2.93 -25.97 -32.76
CA PRO A 126 2.19 -25.94 -34.02
C PRO A 126 3.11 -25.62 -35.21
N LYS A 127 2.94 -26.35 -36.31
CA LYS A 127 3.65 -26.12 -37.57
C LYS A 127 2.96 -25.04 -38.40
N ILE A 128 2.84 -23.82 -37.86
CA ILE A 128 2.25 -22.68 -38.58
C ILE A 128 3.33 -21.67 -39.03
N PRO A 129 3.10 -20.96 -40.15
CA PRO A 129 3.96 -19.85 -40.54
C PRO A 129 4.08 -18.84 -39.40
N ASN A 130 5.29 -18.31 -39.17
CA ASN A 130 5.63 -17.37 -38.10
C ASN A 130 5.67 -17.93 -36.66
N TRP A 131 5.44 -19.23 -36.43
CA TRP A 131 5.49 -19.81 -35.07
C TRP A 131 6.85 -19.57 -34.39
N ALA A 132 7.95 -19.84 -35.10
CA ALA A 132 9.30 -19.62 -34.58
C ALA A 132 9.55 -18.16 -34.17
N ASN A 133 9.04 -17.20 -34.95
CA ASN A 133 9.14 -15.77 -34.64
C ASN A 133 8.32 -15.40 -33.38
N GLN A 134 7.13 -15.98 -33.23
CA GLN A 134 6.27 -15.74 -32.07
C GLN A 134 6.87 -16.33 -30.78
N VAL A 135 7.44 -17.55 -30.85
CA VAL A 135 8.16 -18.16 -29.73
C VAL A 135 9.41 -17.36 -29.37
N SER A 136 10.20 -16.95 -30.35
CA SER A 136 11.38 -16.08 -30.12
C SER A 136 11.00 -14.77 -29.43
N SER A 137 9.93 -14.10 -29.88
CA SER A 137 9.41 -12.89 -29.23
C SER A 137 8.96 -13.12 -27.79
N LEU A 138 8.37 -14.28 -27.50
CA LEU A 138 7.99 -14.66 -26.14
C LEU A 138 9.22 -14.97 -25.27
N GLN A 139 10.22 -15.66 -25.80
CA GLN A 139 11.51 -15.91 -25.13
C GLN A 139 12.17 -14.59 -24.72
N GLN A 140 12.22 -13.62 -25.65
CA GLN A 140 12.73 -12.27 -25.40
C GLN A 140 11.93 -11.54 -24.31
N ALA A 141 10.60 -11.72 -24.28
CA ALA A 141 9.76 -11.14 -23.23
C ALA A 141 10.05 -11.77 -21.85
N ILE A 142 10.27 -13.09 -21.80
CA ILE A 142 10.68 -13.79 -20.57
C ILE A 142 12.05 -13.30 -20.09
N ASP A 143 13.01 -13.14 -20.99
CA ASP A 143 14.32 -12.56 -20.68
C ASP A 143 14.22 -11.13 -20.18
N ALA A 144 13.33 -10.33 -20.76
CA ALA A 144 13.08 -8.97 -20.31
C ALA A 144 12.37 -8.93 -18.93
N TYR A 145 11.55 -9.91 -18.57
CA TYR A 145 11.05 -10.04 -17.19
C TYR A 145 12.17 -10.31 -16.20
N ARG A 146 13.11 -11.20 -16.55
CA ARG A 146 14.29 -11.50 -15.73
C ARG A 146 15.19 -10.28 -15.55
N GLN A 147 15.46 -9.54 -16.63
CA GLN A 147 16.49 -8.49 -16.64
C GLN A 147 15.95 -7.08 -16.33
N LYS A 148 14.74 -6.77 -16.80
CA LYS A 148 14.18 -5.41 -16.81
C LYS A 148 12.97 -5.25 -15.90
N GLY A 149 12.54 -6.32 -15.23
CA GLY A 149 11.39 -6.29 -14.33
C GLY A 149 10.07 -5.93 -15.00
N ILE A 150 9.91 -6.23 -16.31
CA ILE A 150 8.61 -6.13 -16.98
C ILE A 150 7.59 -6.95 -16.18
N GLY A 151 6.32 -6.54 -16.11
CA GLY A 151 5.30 -7.34 -15.42
C GLY A 151 5.13 -8.74 -16.04
N LEU A 152 4.88 -9.75 -15.21
CA LEU A 152 4.65 -11.13 -15.68
C LEU A 152 3.32 -11.32 -16.42
N GLU A 153 2.34 -10.46 -16.16
CA GLU A 153 1.03 -10.50 -16.83
C GLU A 153 1.12 -10.36 -18.35
N PRO A 154 1.84 -9.37 -18.91
CA PRO A 154 2.10 -9.31 -20.34
C PRO A 154 2.64 -10.62 -20.91
N ILE A 155 3.49 -11.34 -20.17
CA ILE A 155 4.04 -12.63 -20.62
C ILE A 155 2.95 -13.69 -20.63
N PHE A 156 2.16 -13.81 -19.56
CA PHE A 156 1.06 -14.76 -19.50
C PHE A 156 -0.02 -14.48 -20.55
N ALA A 157 -0.39 -13.22 -20.76
CA ALA A 157 -1.34 -12.84 -21.79
C ALA A 157 -0.82 -13.18 -23.20
N ARG A 158 0.49 -13.00 -23.45
CA ARG A 158 1.12 -13.43 -24.71
C ARG A 158 1.13 -14.96 -24.84
N LEU A 159 1.44 -15.68 -23.76
CA LEU A 159 1.42 -17.15 -23.72
C LEU A 159 0.01 -17.69 -24.04
N GLU A 160 -1.03 -17.16 -23.37
CA GLU A 160 -2.41 -17.56 -23.62
C GLU A 160 -2.84 -17.26 -25.05
N LYS A 161 -2.51 -16.06 -25.56
CA LYS A 161 -2.81 -15.68 -26.95
C LYS A 161 -2.12 -16.59 -27.95
N LEU A 162 -0.85 -16.94 -27.72
CA LEU A 162 -0.06 -17.79 -28.60
C LEU A 162 -0.67 -19.20 -28.74
N PHE A 163 -1.23 -19.74 -27.66
CA PHE A 163 -1.86 -21.06 -27.64
C PHE A 163 -3.40 -21.02 -27.68
N ALA A 164 -4.02 -19.85 -27.92
CA ALA A 164 -5.47 -19.70 -27.92
C ALA A 164 -6.15 -20.54 -29.02
N HIS A 165 -5.48 -20.73 -30.15
CA HIS A 165 -5.96 -21.54 -31.27
C HIS A 165 -5.47 -22.99 -31.22
N ALA A 166 -4.71 -23.37 -30.20
CA ALA A 166 -4.28 -24.75 -30.00
C ALA A 166 -5.46 -25.61 -29.49
N GLY A 167 -5.33 -26.94 -29.58
CA GLY A 167 -6.35 -27.86 -29.09
C GLY A 167 -6.63 -27.70 -27.57
N LYS A 168 -7.83 -28.08 -27.13
CA LYS A 168 -8.29 -27.96 -25.71
C LYS A 168 -7.26 -28.46 -24.70
N ARG A 169 -6.58 -29.58 -24.99
CA ARG A 169 -5.54 -30.16 -24.14
C ARG A 169 -4.38 -29.18 -23.91
N GLN A 170 -3.95 -28.48 -24.95
CA GLN A 170 -2.82 -27.56 -24.90
C GLN A 170 -3.18 -26.25 -24.20
N GLN A 171 -4.38 -25.72 -24.45
CA GLN A 171 -4.92 -24.60 -23.68
C GLN A 171 -4.98 -24.91 -22.17
N GLN A 172 -5.38 -26.13 -21.79
CA GLN A 172 -5.38 -26.56 -20.38
C GLN A 172 -3.96 -26.62 -19.80
N ARG A 173 -2.98 -27.09 -20.57
CA ARG A 173 -1.56 -27.11 -20.12
C ARG A 173 -1.02 -25.70 -19.89
N VAL A 174 -1.32 -24.76 -20.79
CA VAL A 174 -0.97 -23.33 -20.65
C VAL A 174 -1.56 -22.76 -19.36
N LYS A 175 -2.85 -22.97 -19.12
CA LYS A 175 -3.52 -22.52 -17.88
C LYS A 175 -2.90 -23.13 -16.62
N LYS A 176 -2.56 -24.43 -16.64
CA LYS A 176 -1.87 -25.10 -15.53
C LYS A 176 -0.49 -24.47 -15.27
N MET A 177 0.29 -24.20 -16.33
CA MET A 177 1.59 -23.57 -16.22
C MET A 177 1.52 -22.15 -15.66
N ILE A 178 0.57 -21.35 -16.16
CA ILE A 178 0.32 -19.99 -15.65
C ILE A 178 -0.07 -20.04 -14.17
N THR A 179 -0.99 -20.93 -13.80
CA THR A 179 -1.42 -21.13 -12.41
C THR A 179 -0.26 -21.54 -11.51
N HIS A 180 0.61 -22.43 -11.98
CA HIS A 180 1.80 -22.86 -11.24
C HIS A 180 2.76 -21.68 -10.98
N ASN A 181 3.08 -20.88 -11.99
CA ASN A 181 3.96 -19.72 -11.82
C ASN A 181 3.33 -18.63 -10.94
N TRP A 182 2.00 -18.45 -11.00
CA TRP A 182 1.30 -17.60 -10.03
C TRP A 182 1.46 -18.07 -8.59
N ARG A 183 1.41 -19.40 -8.35
CA ARG A 183 1.63 -19.95 -7.02
C ARG A 183 3.05 -19.70 -6.51
N LEU A 184 4.07 -19.75 -7.38
CA LEU A 184 5.45 -19.43 -7.02
C LEU A 184 5.57 -17.97 -6.55
N ILE A 185 4.96 -17.04 -7.26
CA ILE A 185 4.93 -15.62 -6.86
C ILE A 185 4.15 -15.43 -5.57
N ALA A 186 2.99 -16.07 -5.44
CA ALA A 186 2.19 -15.98 -4.21
C ALA A 186 2.91 -16.59 -2.99
N ALA A 187 3.78 -17.58 -3.19
CA ALA A 187 4.63 -18.13 -2.14
C ALA A 187 5.72 -17.13 -1.73
N PHE A 188 6.28 -16.39 -2.69
CA PHE A 188 7.21 -15.28 -2.39
C PHE A 188 6.52 -14.15 -1.61
N ASP A 189 5.35 -13.72 -2.06
CA ASP A 189 4.54 -12.70 -1.39
C ASP A 189 4.21 -13.09 0.07
N ARG A 190 3.88 -14.36 0.30
CA ARG A 190 3.69 -14.91 1.64
C ARG A 190 4.96 -14.88 2.49
N LYS A 191 6.14 -15.13 1.91
CA LYS A 191 7.43 -15.00 2.63
C LYS A 191 7.72 -13.55 3.02
N LEU A 192 7.38 -12.59 2.16
CA LEU A 192 7.49 -11.18 2.50
C LEU A 192 6.54 -10.82 3.65
N ALA A 193 5.27 -11.21 3.55
CA ALA A 193 4.27 -10.96 4.59
C ALA A 193 4.60 -11.61 5.95
N ALA A 194 5.30 -12.74 5.94
CA ALA A 194 5.75 -13.40 7.17
C ALA A 194 6.95 -12.70 7.83
N ARG A 195 7.73 -11.93 7.05
CA ARG A 195 8.95 -11.26 7.54
C ARG A 195 8.72 -9.79 7.86
N PHE A 196 7.87 -9.11 7.08
CA PHE A 196 7.70 -7.67 7.14
C PHE A 196 6.26 -7.31 7.52
N PRO A 197 6.08 -6.29 8.38
CA PRO A 197 4.75 -5.75 8.65
C PRO A 197 4.07 -5.31 7.36
N THR A 198 2.82 -5.71 7.18
CA THR A 198 2.01 -5.32 6.03
C THR A 198 1.26 -4.04 6.37
N GLY A 199 1.35 -3.03 5.50
CA GLY A 199 0.62 -1.78 5.61
C GLY A 199 -0.21 -1.48 4.36
N TYR A 200 -1.17 -0.56 4.51
CA TYR A 200 -1.89 0.04 3.39
C TYR A 200 -1.32 1.43 3.10
N LEU A 201 -0.85 1.64 1.88
CA LEU A 201 -0.28 2.89 1.40
C LEU A 201 -1.25 3.55 0.42
N LEU A 202 -1.78 4.73 0.74
CA LEU A 202 -2.56 5.56 -0.14
C LEU A 202 -1.60 6.42 -0.99
N ARG A 203 -1.56 6.13 -2.29
CA ARG A 203 -0.68 6.78 -3.28
C ARG A 203 -1.42 7.84 -4.08
N GLU A 204 -0.66 8.79 -4.62
CA GLU A 204 -1.19 9.88 -5.45
C GLU A 204 -2.34 10.62 -4.76
N VAL A 205 -2.11 11.02 -3.51
CA VAL A 205 -3.11 11.68 -2.66
C VAL A 205 -3.64 12.96 -3.31
N ARG A 206 -4.95 13.19 -3.23
CA ARG A 206 -5.67 14.36 -3.76
C ARG A 206 -6.77 14.81 -2.81
N HIS A 207 -7.24 16.05 -3.05
CA HIS A 207 -8.40 16.65 -2.38
C HIS A 207 -8.31 16.53 -0.86
N VAL A 208 -7.16 16.90 -0.31
CA VAL A 208 -6.93 16.89 1.13
C VAL A 208 -7.78 17.98 1.77
N THR A 209 -8.68 17.57 2.66
CA THR A 209 -9.55 18.47 3.41
C THR A 209 -9.39 18.20 4.90
N HIS A 210 -9.04 19.22 5.66
CA HIS A 210 -9.03 19.20 7.11
C HIS A 210 -10.37 19.69 7.63
N PHE A 211 -10.99 18.94 8.55
CA PHE A 211 -12.19 19.42 9.22
C PHE A 211 -11.80 20.14 10.50
N MET A 212 -12.49 21.23 10.77
CA MET A 212 -12.45 21.86 12.09
C MET A 212 -13.41 21.12 13.01
N TYR A 213 -12.94 20.86 14.23
CA TYR A 213 -13.77 20.32 15.29
C TYR A 213 -14.85 21.33 15.67
N GLY A 214 -16.03 20.82 16.03
CA GLY A 214 -17.14 21.63 16.57
C GLY A 214 -17.24 21.58 18.10
N ASP A 215 -16.27 20.99 18.81
CA ASP A 215 -16.32 20.77 20.26
C ASP A 215 -15.27 21.63 21.00
N GLU A 216 -15.61 22.09 22.21
CA GLU A 216 -14.85 23.09 23.00
C GLU A 216 -13.50 22.54 23.52
N ARG A 217 -13.38 21.22 23.70
CA ARG A 217 -12.12 20.57 24.14
C ARG A 217 -11.01 20.69 23.10
N ASP A 218 -11.38 20.79 21.83
CA ASP A 218 -10.45 20.92 20.71
C ASP A 218 -9.98 22.37 20.50
N LEU A 219 -10.73 23.35 21.03
CA LEU A 219 -10.35 24.77 21.07
C LEU A 219 -9.26 25.07 22.12
N ALA A 220 -9.05 24.17 23.09
CA ALA A 220 -8.02 24.33 24.13
C ALA A 220 -6.59 23.97 23.65
N LEU A 221 -6.46 23.34 22.47
CA LEU A 221 -5.16 23.08 21.85
C LEU A 221 -4.68 24.35 21.14
N LYS A 222 -3.47 24.83 21.45
CA LYS A 222 -2.92 26.04 20.81
C LYS A 222 -2.78 25.82 19.31
N LEU A 223 -3.64 26.49 18.56
CA LEU A 223 -3.67 26.43 17.12
C LEU A 223 -2.56 27.34 16.53
N VAL A 224 -1.44 26.77 16.06
CA VAL A 224 -0.38 27.51 15.35
C VAL A 224 -0.77 27.71 13.88
N SER A 225 -1.04 28.96 13.48
CA SER A 225 -1.37 29.33 12.10
C SER A 225 -0.30 28.83 11.13
N ASN A 226 -0.66 27.86 10.27
CA ASN A 226 0.15 27.52 9.11
C ASN A 226 -0.21 28.53 8.04
N ASP A 227 0.67 29.49 7.77
CA ASP A 227 0.53 30.35 6.60
C ASP A 227 1.04 29.55 5.37
N PRO A 228 0.16 28.95 4.55
CA PRO A 228 0.55 27.91 3.60
C PRO A 228 1.25 28.48 2.36
N GLY A 229 1.25 29.82 2.20
CA GLY A 229 1.64 30.49 0.96
C GLY A 229 3.13 30.48 0.63
N LEU A 230 4.02 30.18 1.59
CA LEU A 230 5.47 30.43 1.41
C LEU A 230 6.41 29.32 1.94
N MET A 231 5.92 28.25 2.56
CA MET A 231 6.79 27.26 3.19
C MET A 231 7.29 26.19 2.20
N LYS A 232 8.60 25.90 2.24
CA LYS A 232 9.17 24.74 1.55
C LYS A 232 8.70 23.46 2.23
N GLN A 233 8.55 22.38 1.45
CA GLN A 233 8.05 21.09 1.94
C GLN A 233 8.80 20.55 3.18
N ALA A 234 10.12 20.73 3.23
CA ALA A 234 10.95 20.25 4.36
C ALA A 234 10.67 21.03 5.66
N ASP A 235 10.50 22.35 5.57
CA ASP A 235 10.20 23.21 6.71
C ASP A 235 8.80 22.90 7.25
N TYR A 236 7.85 22.69 6.34
CA TYR A 236 6.49 22.31 6.68
C TYR A 236 6.41 20.94 7.36
N LEU A 237 7.14 19.93 6.85
CA LEU A 237 7.23 18.62 7.51
C LEU A 237 7.79 18.74 8.93
N THR A 238 8.86 19.52 9.10
CA THR A 238 9.47 19.77 10.42
C THR A 238 8.47 20.42 11.38
N GLN A 239 7.72 21.42 10.90
CA GLN A 239 6.68 22.08 11.68
C GLN A 239 5.55 21.12 12.07
N ILE A 240 5.05 20.30 11.13
CA ILE A 240 4.01 19.30 11.45
C ILE A 240 4.53 18.31 12.49
N HIS A 241 5.77 17.82 12.33
CA HIS A 241 6.37 16.91 13.29
C HIS A 241 6.38 17.50 14.70
N GLN A 242 6.81 18.75 14.83
CA GLN A 242 6.81 19.46 16.11
C GLN A 242 5.38 19.64 16.65
N GLN A 243 4.45 20.11 15.81
CA GLN A 243 3.06 20.33 16.19
C GLN A 243 2.38 19.03 16.66
N LEU A 244 2.65 17.91 15.98
CA LEU A 244 2.17 16.59 16.37
C LEU A 244 2.81 16.17 17.70
N ALA A 245 4.11 16.31 17.87
CA ALA A 245 4.80 15.96 19.12
C ALA A 245 4.24 16.75 20.32
N ASP A 246 4.07 18.06 20.18
CA ASP A 246 3.54 18.94 21.22
C ASP A 246 2.08 18.58 21.55
N SER A 247 1.25 18.35 20.52
CA SER A 247 -0.15 17.93 20.71
C SER A 247 -0.24 16.57 21.41
N LYS A 248 0.63 15.63 21.06
CA LYS A 248 0.71 14.31 21.70
C LYS A 248 1.09 14.44 23.17
N ALA A 249 2.10 15.24 23.50
CA ALA A 249 2.52 15.49 24.87
C ALA A 249 1.43 16.18 25.70
N GLN A 250 0.72 17.16 25.10
CA GLN A 250 -0.41 17.83 25.74
C GLN A 250 -1.55 16.83 26.03
N GLN A 251 -1.88 15.94 25.10
CA GLN A 251 -2.92 14.93 25.33
C GLN A 251 -2.54 13.92 26.41
N VAL A 252 -1.28 13.48 26.47
CA VAL A 252 -0.78 12.62 27.56
C VAL A 252 -0.91 13.33 28.92
N THR A 253 -0.55 14.62 28.97
CA THR A 253 -0.68 15.44 30.19
C THR A 253 -2.13 15.56 30.64
N LEU A 254 -3.07 15.60 29.69
CA LEU A 254 -4.51 15.68 29.95
C LEU A 254 -5.16 14.31 30.22
N GLY A 255 -4.39 13.21 30.23
CA GLY A 255 -4.92 11.87 30.43
C GLY A 255 -5.83 11.37 29.29
N LEU A 256 -5.72 11.97 28.10
CA LEU A 256 -6.55 11.62 26.95
C LEU A 256 -6.00 10.37 26.25
N PRO A 257 -6.86 9.44 25.79
CA PRO A 257 -6.44 8.18 25.18
C PRO A 257 -5.68 8.40 23.87
N PHE A 258 -4.65 7.56 23.66
CA PHE A 258 -3.67 7.71 22.59
C PHE A 258 -3.70 6.54 21.57
N TYR A 259 -3.53 6.83 20.28
CA TYR A 259 -3.30 5.86 19.22
C TYR A 259 -1.85 5.38 19.30
N ASN A 260 -1.61 4.20 19.86
CA ASN A 260 -0.27 3.61 19.90
C ASN A 260 0.11 3.01 18.53
N PRO A 261 1.02 3.63 17.75
CA PRO A 261 1.36 3.17 16.40
C PRO A 261 2.13 1.84 16.42
N HIS A 262 2.92 1.59 17.47
CA HIS A 262 3.68 0.37 17.65
C HIS A 262 2.76 -0.83 17.90
N TRP A 263 1.76 -0.65 18.76
CA TRP A 263 0.73 -1.67 18.99
C TRP A 263 -0.11 -1.93 17.74
N LEU A 264 -0.54 -0.89 17.01
CA LEU A 264 -1.31 -1.03 15.77
C LEU A 264 -0.53 -1.81 14.69
N ALA A 265 0.79 -1.60 14.60
CA ALA A 265 1.66 -2.34 13.68
C ALA A 265 1.85 -3.82 14.06
N THR A 266 1.59 -4.20 15.32
CA THR A 266 1.71 -5.59 15.82
C THR A 266 0.41 -6.40 15.70
N GLN A 267 -0.70 -5.79 15.31
CA GLN A 267 -1.97 -6.49 15.11
C GLN A 267 -1.95 -7.28 13.80
N LEU A 268 -1.60 -8.56 13.88
CA LEU A 268 -1.53 -9.51 12.74
C LEU A 268 -2.90 -9.95 12.21
N GLU A 269 -4.01 -9.60 12.89
CA GLU A 269 -5.35 -10.08 12.56
C GLU A 269 -6.19 -9.00 11.86
N PHE A 270 -6.40 -9.17 10.56
CA PHE A 270 -7.21 -8.32 9.67
C PHE A 270 -8.71 -8.19 10.08
N HIS A 271 -9.17 -8.90 11.10
CA HIS A 271 -10.59 -9.07 11.42
C HIS A 271 -11.00 -8.88 12.89
N ARG A 272 -10.11 -8.48 13.80
CA ARG A 272 -10.51 -8.24 15.20
C ARG A 272 -10.70 -6.76 15.51
N ALA A 273 -11.82 -6.44 16.17
CA ALA A 273 -12.05 -5.15 16.80
C ALA A 273 -10.94 -4.85 17.82
N VAL A 274 -10.32 -3.68 17.64
CA VAL A 274 -9.17 -3.16 18.41
C VAL A 274 -9.54 -2.74 19.83
N TRP A 275 -10.82 -2.76 20.20
CA TRP A 275 -11.31 -2.44 21.55
C TRP A 275 -12.33 -3.47 22.04
N LYS A 276 -12.37 -3.72 23.35
CA LYS A 276 -13.54 -4.31 24.01
C LYS A 276 -14.64 -3.25 24.11
N LEU A 277 -15.90 -3.63 23.89
CA LEU A 277 -17.07 -2.74 23.87
C LEU A 277 -17.15 -1.83 25.12
N ASP A 278 -16.68 -2.35 26.24
CA ASP A 278 -16.67 -1.74 27.56
C ASP A 278 -15.73 -0.51 27.61
N GLN A 279 -14.63 -0.55 26.85
CA GLN A 279 -13.65 0.55 26.74
C GLN A 279 -14.15 1.70 25.84
N LEU A 280 -15.18 1.44 25.02
CA LEU A 280 -15.81 2.45 24.15
C LEU A 280 -17.00 3.15 24.83
N LYS A 281 -17.63 2.50 25.82
CA LYS A 281 -18.73 3.12 26.60
C LYS A 281 -18.25 4.31 27.43
N GLU A 282 -17.02 4.29 27.90
CA GLU A 282 -16.38 5.44 28.57
C GLU A 282 -15.99 6.57 27.61
N PHE A 283 -15.93 6.32 26.30
CA PHE A 283 -15.47 7.29 25.29
C PHE A 283 -16.62 8.00 24.57
N HIS A 284 -17.78 7.34 24.41
CA HIS A 284 -18.94 7.94 23.76
C HIS A 284 -19.80 8.80 24.69
N LEU A 285 -19.68 8.60 25.99
CA LEU A 285 -20.22 9.48 27.01
C LEU A 285 -19.03 10.31 27.45
N GLY A 286 -19.04 11.63 27.22
CA GLY A 286 -18.09 12.51 27.87
C GLY A 286 -18.05 12.18 29.36
N GLY A 287 -16.94 11.62 29.83
CA GLY A 287 -16.76 11.23 31.22
C GLY A 287 -16.63 12.48 32.09
N ASN A 288 -17.79 12.94 32.56
CA ASN A 288 -18.10 14.09 33.42
C ASN A 288 -17.62 15.46 32.93
#